data_AF-A0A0C9UU77-F1
#
_entry.id   AF-A0A0C9UU77-F1
#
_cell.length_a   1.000
_cell.length_b   1.000
_cell.length_c   1.000
_cell.angle_alpha   90.00
_cell.angle_beta   90.00
_cell.angle_gamma   90.00
#
_symmetry.space_group_name_H-M   'P 1'
#
loop_
_entity.id
_entity.type
_entity.pdbx_description
1 polymer ?
#
loop_
_entity_poly.entity_id
_entity_poly.type
_entity_poly.pdbx_seq_one_letter_code
_entity_poly.pdbx_strand_id
1 'polypeptide(L)'
;MTLAYVLKGGEKKEVSIKFDPPLAGYEEVKPRLQEMKLDAEESLGMVKRPPITAFELRREAFITLVVMAFLLYVTFSYSQPTSTIWNFDPWLRNTVGPTSMKLSWGIVIFLHSLEALYVASVCKRHSTGLALGLKWTLATFFLGYPALRRLRALVHKARIDSIQKIH
;
A
#
# COMPACT_ATOMS: atom_id res chain seq x y z
N MET A 1 3.71 -6.78 33.25
CA MET A 1 5.16 -6.73 33.47
C MET A 1 5.50 -5.42 34.17
N THR A 2 6.16 -5.45 35.32
CA THR A 2 6.58 -4.24 36.03
C THR A 2 8.05 -3.98 35.76
N LEU A 3 8.40 -2.77 35.33
CA LEU A 3 9.77 -2.33 35.08
C LEU A 3 10.13 -1.24 36.08
N ALA A 4 11.30 -1.35 36.70
CA ALA A 4 11.89 -0.29 37.49
C ALA A 4 12.87 0.52 36.62
N TYR A 5 12.82 1.85 36.69
CA TYR A 5 13.73 2.73 35.99
C TYR A 5 14.25 3.85 36.90
N VAL A 6 15.43 4.37 36.58
CA VAL A 6 16.08 5.45 37.33
C VAL A 6 16.07 6.71 36.47
N LEU A 7 15.55 7.81 37.02
CA LEU A 7 15.58 9.11 36.36
C LEU A 7 16.98 9.72 36.46
N LYS A 8 17.31 10.68 35.58
CA LYS A 8 18.61 11.40 35.61
C LYS A 8 18.93 12.06 36.97
N GLY A 9 17.94 12.27 37.83
CA GLY A 9 18.10 12.79 39.20
C GLY A 9 18.29 11.72 40.30
N GLY A 10 18.44 10.44 39.95
CA GLY A 10 18.65 9.34 40.91
C GLY A 10 17.37 8.76 41.54
N GLU A 11 16.21 9.37 41.28
CA GLU A 11 14.90 8.88 41.73
C GLU A 11 14.53 7.58 40.99
N LYS A 12 14.18 6.53 41.75
CA LYS A 12 13.71 5.24 41.20
C LYS A 12 12.18 5.27 41.07
N LYS A 13 11.65 4.90 39.90
CA LYS A 13 10.21 4.77 39.65
C LYS A 13 9.91 3.41 39.03
N GLU A 14 8.68 2.95 39.22
CA GLU A 14 8.18 1.72 38.63
C GLU A 14 7.05 2.01 37.65
N VAL A 15 7.01 1.24 36.55
CA VAL A 15 5.96 1.30 35.54
C VAL A 15 5.45 -0.11 35.26
N SER A 16 4.13 -0.29 35.28
CA SER A 16 3.49 -1.57 34.94
C SER A 16 2.95 -1.54 33.51
N ILE A 17 3.55 -2.34 32.64
CA ILE A 17 3.14 -2.55 31.25
C ILE A 17 2.22 -3.76 31.18
N LYS A 18 1.00 -3.58 30.68
CA LYS A 18 0.02 -4.65 30.47
C LYS A 18 0.25 -5.32 29.12
N PHE A 19 0.03 -6.63 29.05
CA PHE A 19 -0.03 -7.36 27.77
C PHE A 19 -1.45 -7.28 27.22
N ASP A 20 -1.60 -6.90 25.95
CA ASP A 20 -2.87 -6.87 25.23
C ASP A 20 -2.71 -7.57 23.87
N PRO A 21 -3.46 -8.65 23.57
CA PRO A 21 -4.35 -9.39 24.48
C PRO A 21 -3.59 -10.08 25.63
N PRO A 22 -4.28 -10.46 26.74
CA PRO A 22 -3.68 -11.20 27.84
C PRO A 22 -3.03 -12.51 27.36
N LEU A 23 -1.90 -12.87 27.97
CA LEU A 23 -1.18 -14.11 27.63
C LEU A 23 -2.03 -15.33 28.01
N ALA A 24 -2.23 -16.26 27.07
CA ALA A 24 -2.98 -17.48 27.32
C ALA A 24 -2.13 -18.57 28.02
N GLY A 25 -0.81 -18.49 27.91
CA GLY A 25 0.11 -19.45 28.52
C GLY A 25 1.57 -19.00 28.52
N TYR A 26 2.43 -19.77 29.17
CA TYR A 26 3.87 -19.47 29.29
C TYR A 26 4.60 -19.45 27.94
N GLU A 27 4.19 -20.32 27.01
CA GLU A 27 4.77 -20.41 25.66
C GLU A 27 4.61 -19.11 24.84
N GLU A 28 3.58 -18.30 25.13
CA GLU A 28 3.34 -17.04 24.43
C GLU A 28 4.20 -15.87 24.97
N VAL A 29 4.82 -16.03 26.14
CA VAL A 29 5.59 -14.96 26.79
C VAL A 29 6.75 -14.52 25.91
N LYS A 30 7.53 -15.47 25.39
CA LYS A 30 8.71 -15.20 24.57
C LYS A 30 8.36 -14.48 23.26
N PRO A 31 7.47 -15.01 22.39
CA PRO A 31 7.11 -14.31 21.15
C PRO A 31 6.45 -12.95 21.43
N ARG A 32 5.65 -12.82 22.50
CA ARG A 32 5.02 -11.54 22.83
C ARG A 32 6.01 -10.48 23.28
N LEU A 33 7.02 -10.84 24.08
CA LEU A 33 8.08 -9.90 24.48
C LEU A 33 8.91 -9.45 23.28
N GLN A 34 9.16 -10.34 22.32
CA GLN A 34 9.86 -10.02 21.07
C GLN A 34 9.05 -9.04 20.21
N GLU A 35 7.74 -9.26 20.08
CA GLU A 35 6.82 -8.36 19.38
C GLU A 35 6.79 -6.96 20.04
N MET A 36 6.61 -6.90 21.35
CA MET A 36 6.61 -5.63 22.10
C MET A 36 7.94 -4.87 21.97
N LYS A 37 9.07 -5.58 21.99
CA LYS A 37 10.38 -4.98 21.73
C LYS A 37 10.43 -4.38 20.33
N LEU A 38 9.97 -5.12 19.32
CA LEU A 38 9.96 -4.66 17.92
C LEU A 38 9.08 -3.44 17.72
N ASP A 39 7.88 -3.41 18.30
CA ASP A 39 6.97 -2.27 18.22
C ASP A 39 7.58 -1.03 18.90
N ALA A 40 8.27 -1.21 20.03
CA ALA A 40 9.00 -0.14 20.70
C ALA A 40 10.17 0.37 19.87
N GLU A 41 10.98 -0.53 19.30
CA GLU A 41 12.09 -0.16 18.41
C GLU A 41 11.58 0.50 17.12
N GLU A 42 10.44 0.09 16.55
CA GLU A 42 9.82 0.74 15.40
C GLU A 42 9.34 2.15 15.77
N SER A 43 8.69 2.30 16.93
CA SER A 43 8.20 3.60 17.44
C SER A 43 9.34 4.57 17.77
N LEU A 44 10.47 4.05 18.25
CA LEU A 44 11.69 4.81 18.50
C LEU A 44 12.54 5.04 17.23
N GLY A 45 12.14 4.47 16.09
CA GLY A 45 12.87 4.58 14.82
C GLY A 45 14.19 3.81 14.78
N MET A 46 14.39 2.85 15.70
CA MET A 46 15.59 2.01 15.83
C MET A 46 15.60 0.83 14.85
N VAL A 47 14.42 0.35 14.39
CA VAL A 47 14.35 -0.70 13.36
C VAL A 47 14.50 -0.10 11.96
N LYS A 48 15.55 -0.52 11.24
CA LYS A 48 15.69 -0.20 9.83
C LYS A 48 14.61 -0.95 9.05
N ARG A 49 13.69 -0.20 8.43
CA ARG A 49 12.58 -0.77 7.65
C ARG A 49 13.13 -1.71 6.58
N PRO A 50 12.60 -2.93 6.43
CA PRO A 50 13.12 -3.89 5.48
C PRO A 50 12.95 -3.35 4.05
N PRO A 51 13.98 -3.51 3.19
CA PRO A 51 13.92 -3.01 1.83
C PRO A 51 12.96 -3.85 1.00
N ILE A 52 12.22 -3.18 0.12
CA ILE A 52 11.41 -3.85 -0.90
C ILE A 52 12.35 -4.18 -2.05
N THR A 53 12.52 -5.47 -2.35
CA THR A 53 13.49 -5.93 -3.37
C THR A 53 12.84 -6.54 -4.61
N ALA A 54 11.54 -6.82 -4.55
CA ALA A 54 10.82 -7.51 -5.62
C ALA A 54 9.72 -6.63 -6.23
N PHE A 55 9.44 -6.86 -7.52
CA PHE A 55 8.28 -6.35 -8.23
C PHE A 55 7.43 -7.52 -8.69
N GLU A 56 6.24 -7.66 -8.14
CA GLU A 56 5.35 -8.77 -8.45
C GLU A 56 3.91 -8.26 -8.49
N LEU A 57 3.35 -8.16 -9.69
CA LEU A 57 1.93 -7.88 -9.87
C LEU A 57 1.15 -9.20 -9.90
N ARG A 58 -0.04 -9.20 -9.30
CA ARG A 58 -0.95 -10.33 -9.43
C ARG A 58 -1.98 -10.07 -10.53
N ARG A 59 -2.61 -11.14 -11.03
CA ARG A 59 -3.54 -11.09 -12.16
C ARG A 59 -4.75 -10.19 -11.89
N GLU A 60 -5.14 -10.04 -10.64
CA GLU A 60 -6.23 -9.17 -10.22
C GLU A 60 -5.94 -7.69 -10.53
N ALA A 61 -4.68 -7.29 -10.66
CA ALA A 61 -4.31 -5.93 -11.04
C ALA A 61 -4.69 -5.58 -12.48
N PHE A 62 -4.94 -6.58 -13.33
CA PHE A 62 -5.37 -6.38 -14.72
C PHE A 62 -6.88 -6.07 -14.83
N ILE A 63 -7.67 -6.24 -13.77
CA ILE A 63 -9.09 -5.84 -13.77
C ILE A 63 -9.22 -4.34 -14.01
N THR A 64 -8.34 -3.53 -13.41
CA THR A 64 -8.32 -2.08 -13.63
C THR A 64 -8.06 -1.74 -15.10
N LEU A 65 -7.26 -2.53 -15.81
CA LEU A 65 -7.03 -2.30 -17.24
C LEU A 65 -8.28 -2.50 -18.07
N VAL A 66 -9.16 -3.44 -17.70
CA VAL A 66 -10.45 -3.64 -18.38
C VAL A 66 -11.33 -2.41 -18.19
N VAL A 67 -11.40 -1.88 -16.96
CA VAL A 67 -12.17 -0.66 -16.66
C VAL A 67 -11.57 0.56 -17.38
N MET A 68 -10.24 0.69 -17.40
CA MET A 68 -9.56 1.76 -18.12
C MET A 68 -9.75 1.66 -19.63
N ALA A 69 -9.69 0.45 -20.20
CA ALA A 69 -9.96 0.20 -21.60
C ALA A 69 -11.41 0.56 -21.96
N PHE A 70 -12.37 0.25 -21.08
CA PHE A 70 -13.76 0.68 -21.25
C PHE A 70 -13.90 2.20 -21.18
N LEU A 71 -13.26 2.87 -20.23
CA LEU A 71 -13.27 4.33 -20.13
C LEU A 71 -12.66 4.99 -21.39
N LEU A 72 -11.53 4.46 -21.87
CA LEU A 72 -10.89 4.90 -23.12
C LEU A 72 -11.80 4.64 -24.32
N TYR A 73 -12.44 3.47 -24.38
CA TYR A 73 -13.39 3.12 -25.42
C TYR A 73 -14.50 4.18 -25.50
N VAL A 74 -15.23 4.43 -24.41
CA VAL A 74 -16.29 5.46 -24.34
C VAL A 74 -15.77 6.89 -24.59
N THR A 75 -14.47 7.12 -24.39
CA THR A 75 -13.84 8.43 -24.65
C THR A 75 -13.61 8.67 -26.13
N PHE A 76 -13.09 7.68 -26.86
CA PHE A 76 -12.65 7.83 -28.25
C PHE A 76 -13.70 7.43 -29.28
N SER A 77 -14.74 6.72 -28.85
CA SER A 77 -15.77 6.20 -29.72
C SER A 77 -16.43 7.31 -30.57
N TYR A 78 -16.74 8.47 -29.95
CA TYR A 78 -17.30 9.66 -30.63
C TYR A 78 -16.53 10.14 -31.88
N SER A 79 -15.23 9.88 -31.97
CA SER A 79 -14.37 10.39 -33.05
C SER A 79 -14.36 9.51 -34.31
N GLN A 80 -15.07 8.36 -34.32
CA GLN A 80 -14.96 7.36 -35.41
C GLN A 80 -16.34 6.78 -35.81
N PRO A 81 -17.19 7.56 -36.50
CA PRO A 81 -18.58 7.19 -36.79
C PRO A 81 -18.77 6.01 -37.78
N THR A 82 -17.71 5.51 -38.41
CA THR A 82 -17.79 4.52 -39.50
C THR A 82 -17.18 3.15 -39.20
N SER A 83 -16.68 2.92 -37.97
CA SER A 83 -16.02 1.66 -37.65
C SER A 83 -16.96 0.68 -36.93
N THR A 84 -16.97 -0.58 -37.38
CA THR A 84 -17.83 -1.65 -36.87
C THR A 84 -17.59 -2.02 -35.40
N ILE A 85 -16.39 -1.80 -34.87
CA ILE A 85 -16.04 -1.98 -33.45
C ILE A 85 -16.54 -0.84 -32.55
N TRP A 86 -16.94 0.29 -33.14
CA TRP A 86 -17.49 1.47 -32.46
C TRP A 86 -19.00 1.61 -32.70
N ASN A 87 -19.74 0.53 -32.95
CA ASN A 87 -21.18 0.63 -33.27
C ASN A 87 -22.10 0.74 -32.05
N PHE A 88 -21.62 0.44 -30.83
CA PHE A 88 -22.41 0.50 -29.58
C PHE A 88 -22.50 1.92 -28.96
N ASP A 89 -22.10 2.92 -29.74
CA ASP A 89 -21.33 4.08 -29.29
C ASP A 89 -22.15 5.36 -29.05
N PRO A 90 -23.07 5.79 -29.95
CA PRO A 90 -23.78 7.05 -29.72
C PRO A 90 -24.70 6.95 -28.51
N TRP A 91 -25.34 5.79 -28.30
CA TRP A 91 -26.25 5.58 -27.18
C TRP A 91 -25.51 5.62 -25.84
N LEU A 92 -24.39 4.91 -25.71
CA LEU A 92 -23.65 4.83 -24.46
C LEU A 92 -23.03 6.18 -24.09
N ARG A 93 -22.43 6.89 -25.06
CA ARG A 93 -21.87 8.22 -24.81
C ARG A 93 -22.94 9.26 -24.49
N ASN A 94 -24.08 9.23 -25.17
CA ASN A 94 -25.21 10.11 -24.86
C ASN A 94 -25.80 9.82 -23.47
N THR A 95 -25.81 8.54 -23.06
CA THR A 95 -26.28 8.14 -21.72
C THR A 95 -25.34 8.62 -20.62
N VAL A 96 -24.02 8.46 -20.80
CA VAL A 96 -23.03 8.91 -19.80
C VAL A 96 -22.95 10.44 -19.76
N GLY A 97 -22.95 11.08 -20.93
CA GLY A 97 -22.88 12.53 -21.06
C GLY A 97 -21.47 13.12 -20.84
N PRO A 98 -21.21 14.33 -21.35
CA PRO A 98 -19.88 14.95 -21.32
C PRO A 98 -19.42 15.32 -19.91
N THR A 99 -20.34 15.71 -19.03
CA THR A 99 -20.02 16.08 -17.64
C THR A 99 -19.52 14.87 -16.86
N SER A 100 -20.25 13.74 -16.92
CA SER A 100 -19.85 12.52 -16.24
C SER A 100 -18.51 12.00 -16.75
N MET A 101 -18.24 12.10 -18.06
CA MET A 101 -16.94 11.71 -18.62
C MET A 101 -15.78 12.57 -18.10
N LYS A 102 -15.96 13.89 -18.01
CA LYS A 102 -14.95 14.78 -17.42
C LYS A 102 -14.72 14.44 -15.94
N LEU A 103 -15.79 14.20 -15.19
CA LEU A 103 -15.71 13.80 -13.77
C LEU A 103 -15.01 12.45 -13.61
N SER A 104 -15.34 11.45 -14.42
CA SER A 104 -14.70 10.13 -14.38
C SER A 104 -13.19 10.23 -14.61
N TRP A 105 -12.75 10.96 -15.64
CA TRP A 105 -11.32 11.19 -15.88
C TRP A 105 -10.67 11.98 -14.75
N GLY A 106 -11.35 13.02 -14.25
CA GLY A 106 -10.87 13.80 -13.10
C GLY A 106 -10.64 12.95 -11.87
N ILE A 107 -11.60 12.08 -11.52
CA ILE A 107 -11.51 11.15 -10.39
C ILE A 107 -10.38 10.14 -10.60
N VAL A 108 -10.29 9.52 -11.78
CA VAL A 108 -9.24 8.53 -12.09
C VAL A 108 -7.86 9.17 -11.94
N ILE A 109 -7.62 10.29 -12.62
CA ILE A 109 -6.33 10.99 -12.57
C ILE A 109 -6.01 11.39 -11.12
N PHE A 110 -6.96 11.98 -10.41
CA PHE A 110 -6.77 12.43 -9.02
C PHE A 110 -6.43 11.27 -8.08
N LEU A 111 -7.24 10.21 -8.04
CA LEU A 111 -7.04 9.07 -7.15
C LEU A 111 -5.74 8.32 -7.49
N HIS A 112 -5.49 8.04 -8.77
CA HIS A 112 -4.29 7.33 -9.20
C HIS A 112 -3.02 8.15 -8.90
N SER A 113 -3.09 9.48 -9.00
CA SER A 113 -1.98 10.36 -8.63
C SER A 113 -1.71 10.32 -7.13
N LEU A 114 -2.74 10.39 -6.29
CA LEU A 114 -2.58 10.27 -4.84
C LEU A 114 -2.00 8.92 -4.43
N GLU A 115 -2.49 7.82 -5.03
CA GLU A 115 -1.97 6.49 -4.79
C GLU A 115 -0.51 6.36 -5.22
N ALA A 116 -0.16 6.88 -6.41
CA ALA A 116 1.22 6.86 -6.91
C ALA A 116 2.17 7.69 -6.02
N LEU A 117 1.75 8.88 -5.59
CA LEU A 117 2.52 9.71 -4.65
C LEU A 117 2.72 9.01 -3.31
N TYR A 118 1.67 8.37 -2.79
CA TYR A 118 1.77 7.54 -1.59
C TYR A 118 2.80 6.41 -1.79
N VAL A 119 2.73 5.67 -2.89
CA VAL A 119 3.68 4.58 -3.21
C VAL A 119 5.10 5.10 -3.35
N ALA A 120 5.33 6.22 -4.03
CA ALA A 120 6.65 6.84 -4.11
C ALA A 120 7.21 7.16 -2.71
N SER A 121 6.35 7.69 -1.82
CA SER A 121 6.74 7.96 -0.43
C SER A 121 7.09 6.67 0.35
N VAL A 122 6.36 5.58 0.11
CA VAL A 122 6.62 4.27 0.73
C VAL A 122 7.93 3.69 0.21
N CYS A 123 8.15 3.68 -1.10
CA CYS A 123 9.40 3.19 -1.71
C CYS A 123 10.62 3.97 -1.22
N LYS A 124 10.50 5.30 -1.03
CA LYS A 124 11.55 6.13 -0.41
C LYS A 124 11.83 5.70 1.03
N ARG A 125 10.77 5.51 1.84
CA ARG A 125 10.88 5.07 3.25
C ARG A 125 11.46 3.66 3.42
N HIS A 126 11.27 2.79 2.43
CA HIS A 126 11.77 1.42 2.42
C HIS A 126 13.03 1.24 1.55
N SER A 127 13.76 2.31 1.20
CA SER A 127 15.03 2.23 0.46
C SER A 127 14.99 1.30 -0.77
N THR A 128 13.87 1.29 -1.49
CA THR A 128 13.55 0.31 -2.56
C THR A 128 14.45 0.43 -3.80
N GLY A 129 15.26 1.50 -3.88
CA GLY A 129 16.03 1.84 -5.08
C GLY A 129 15.18 2.55 -6.13
N LEU A 130 15.80 3.40 -6.95
CA LEU A 130 15.09 4.30 -7.87
C LEU A 130 14.33 3.52 -8.96
N ALA A 131 14.98 2.56 -9.62
CA ALA A 131 14.37 1.79 -10.71
C ALA A 131 13.14 0.99 -10.25
N LEU A 132 13.26 0.29 -9.11
CA LEU A 132 12.16 -0.50 -8.56
C LEU A 132 11.05 0.38 -7.98
N GLY A 133 11.41 1.48 -7.31
CA GLY A 133 10.45 2.48 -6.84
C GLY A 133 9.66 3.10 -7.98
N LEU A 134 10.30 3.40 -9.11
CA LEU A 134 9.63 3.90 -10.31
C LEU A 134 8.67 2.87 -10.91
N LYS A 135 9.08 1.59 -10.99
CA LYS A 135 8.19 0.50 -11.44
C LYS A 135 6.92 0.43 -10.59
N TRP A 136 7.05 0.46 -9.26
CA TRP A 136 5.90 0.44 -8.36
C TRP A 136 5.03 1.69 -8.46
N THR A 137 5.65 2.86 -8.60
CA THR A 137 4.93 4.14 -8.74
C THR A 137 4.13 4.18 -10.04
N LEU A 138 4.74 3.82 -11.17
CA LEU A 138 4.06 3.77 -12.47
C LEU A 138 2.98 2.69 -12.51
N ALA A 139 3.27 1.49 -11.98
CA ALA A 139 2.27 0.44 -11.89
C ALA A 139 1.04 0.89 -11.07
N THR A 140 1.26 1.63 -9.98
CA THR A 140 0.16 2.18 -9.18
C THR A 140 -0.57 3.30 -9.90
N PHE A 141 0.14 4.16 -10.64
CA PHE A 141 -0.51 5.21 -11.43
C PHE A 141 -1.43 4.64 -12.53
N PHE A 142 -1.07 3.52 -13.16
CA PHE A 142 -1.91 2.93 -14.22
C PHE A 142 -2.94 1.92 -13.69
N LEU A 143 -2.58 1.12 -12.70
CA LEU A 143 -3.42 0.02 -12.21
C LEU A 143 -4.19 0.37 -10.94
N GLY A 144 -3.85 1.48 -10.27
CA GLY A 144 -4.49 1.98 -9.07
C GLY A 144 -4.33 1.06 -7.85
N TYR A 145 -5.39 1.03 -7.04
CA TYR A 145 -5.48 0.31 -5.77
C TYR A 145 -4.96 -1.14 -5.77
N PRO A 146 -5.23 -2.01 -6.78
CA PRO A 146 -4.67 -3.36 -6.82
C PRO A 146 -3.13 -3.44 -6.74
N ALA A 147 -2.40 -2.56 -7.43
CA ALA A 147 -0.95 -2.53 -7.37
C ALA A 147 -0.46 -2.07 -5.99
N LEU A 148 -1.10 -1.04 -5.44
CA LEU A 148 -0.85 -0.55 -4.07
C LEU A 148 -1.09 -1.64 -3.02
N ARG A 149 -2.20 -2.38 -3.10
CA ARG A 149 -2.52 -3.48 -2.19
C ARG A 149 -1.43 -4.55 -2.21
N ARG A 150 -0.91 -4.87 -3.40
CA ARG A 150 0.16 -5.86 -3.56
C ARG A 150 1.48 -5.38 -2.95
N LEU A 151 1.86 -4.13 -3.17
CA LEU A 151 3.03 -3.54 -2.52
C LEU A 151 2.93 -3.61 -0.99
N ARG A 152 1.77 -3.23 -0.42
CA ARG A 152 1.52 -3.32 1.03
C ARG A 152 1.66 -4.74 1.55
N ALA A 153 1.16 -5.73 0.81
CA ALA A 153 1.33 -7.14 1.18
C ALA A 153 2.80 -7.58 1.19
N LEU A 154 3.62 -7.11 0.24
CA LEU A 154 5.06 -7.39 0.21
C LEU A 154 5.80 -6.72 1.35
N VAL A 155 5.46 -5.46 1.67
CA VAL A 155 6.02 -4.74 2.84
C VAL A 155 5.71 -5.49 4.13
N HIS A 156 4.46 -5.93 4.30
CA HIS A 156 4.05 -6.69 5.47
C HIS A 156 4.77 -8.03 5.57
N LYS A 157 4.90 -8.77 4.45
CA LYS A 157 5.67 -10.01 4.40
C LYS A 157 7.14 -9.78 4.77
N ALA A 158 7.78 -8.76 4.19
CA ALA A 158 9.17 -8.43 4.49
C ALA A 158 9.39 -8.06 5.95
N ARG A 159 8.40 -7.41 6.58
CA ARG A 159 8.39 -7.18 8.04
C ARG A 159 8.38 -8.50 8.79
N ILE A 160 7.44 -9.40 8.53
CA ILE A 160 7.35 -10.71 9.21
C ILE A 160 8.66 -11.50 9.05
N ASP A 161 9.17 -11.62 7.83
CA ASP A 161 10.40 -12.37 7.53
C ASP A 161 11.62 -11.78 8.26
N SER A 162 11.67 -10.45 8.46
CA SER A 162 12.75 -9.80 9.22
C SER A 162 12.71 -10.15 10.71
N ILE A 163 11.53 -10.36 11.28
CA ILE A 163 11.35 -10.75 12.69
C ILE A 163 11.77 -12.19 12.90
N GLN A 164 11.40 -13.08 11.97
CA GLN A 164 11.76 -14.50 12.03
C GLN A 164 13.27 -14.74 11.91
N LYS A 165 14.00 -13.93 11.13
CA LYS A 165 15.45 -14.10 10.95
C LYS A 165 16.30 -13.67 12.15
N ILE A 166 15.75 -12.88 13.06
CA ILE A 166 16.44 -12.43 14.28
C ILE A 166 16.38 -13.50 15.38
N HIS A 167 15.55 -14.52 15.22
CA HIS A 167 15.27 -15.57 16.21
C HIS A 167 15.56 -16.98 15.68
#